data_AF-A0A932JL38-F1
#
_entry.id   AF-A0A932JL38-F1
#
_cell.length_a   1.000
_cell.length_b   1.000
_cell.length_c   1.000
_cell.angle_alpha   90.00
_cell.angle_beta   90.00
_cell.angle_gamma   90.00
#
_symmetry.space_group_name_H-M   'P 1'
#
loop_
_entity.id
_entity.type
_entity.pdbx_description
1 polymer ?
#
loop_
_entity_poly.entity_id
_entity_poly.type
_entity_poly.pdbx_seq_one_letter_code
_entity_poly.pdbx_strand_id
1 'polypeptide(L)'
;MDALTRPGRLEKTYEVWIRGKVTPEHIAQALSGVDTPEGLCRARSVELLGGAGPKTKLKVVLNEGKNRHIRRLFGALKDPKFKTPLKVLELKRTAVGGLVLDVPSGKWRFLTPEEVSRLLGRPSTRR
;
A
#
# COMPACT_ATOMS: atom_id res chain seq x y z
N MET A 1 -16.20 18.30 3.46
CA MET A 1 -15.89 17.68 2.15
C MET A 1 -14.60 16.89 2.31
N ASP A 2 -14.65 15.56 2.44
CA ASP A 2 -13.42 14.73 2.50
C ASP A 2 -13.60 13.47 1.64
N ALA A 3 -13.72 13.66 0.33
CA ALA A 3 -13.98 12.57 -0.59
C ALA A 3 -12.78 11.63 -0.79
N LEU A 4 -11.56 12.16 -0.67
CA LEU A 4 -10.33 11.46 -1.07
C LEU A 4 -9.49 10.95 0.12
N THR A 5 -9.60 11.61 1.27
CA THR A 5 -8.72 11.41 2.43
C THR A 5 -9.35 10.56 3.54
N ARG A 6 -10.68 10.39 3.54
CA ARG A 6 -11.36 9.53 4.53
C ARG A 6 -10.87 8.07 4.40
N PRO A 7 -10.49 7.43 5.51
CA PRO A 7 -10.18 6.00 5.51
C PRO A 7 -11.33 5.17 4.92
N GLY A 8 -11.01 4.11 4.19
CA GLY A 8 -11.99 3.17 3.63
C GLY A 8 -12.62 3.59 2.31
N ARG A 9 -12.41 4.82 1.83
CA ARG A 9 -13.11 5.34 0.64
C ARG A 9 -12.38 5.06 -0.67
N LEU A 10 -11.05 5.10 -0.65
CA LEU A 10 -10.21 4.83 -1.83
C LEU A 10 -9.07 3.88 -1.46
N GLU A 11 -8.97 2.83 -2.26
CA GLU A 11 -7.82 1.93 -2.26
C GLU A 11 -6.55 2.69 -2.60
N LYS A 12 -5.45 2.29 -1.96
CA LYS A 12 -4.13 2.83 -2.24
C LYS A 12 -3.22 1.65 -2.49
N THR A 13 -2.61 1.64 -3.68
CA THR A 13 -1.70 0.58 -4.09
C THR A 13 -0.28 1.05 -3.91
N TYR A 14 0.54 0.22 -3.28
CA TYR A 14 1.92 0.49 -2.98
C TYR A 14 2.80 -0.63 -3.54
N GLU A 15 3.93 -0.25 -4.11
CA GLU A 15 5.07 -1.15 -4.26
C GLU A 15 6.01 -0.96 -3.07
N VAL A 16 6.42 -2.08 -2.47
CA VAL A 16 7.17 -2.11 -1.23
C VAL A 16 8.38 -3.01 -1.40
N TRP A 17 9.56 -2.49 -1.08
CA TRP A 17 10.75 -3.31 -0.93
C TRP A 17 11.01 -3.58 0.55
N ILE A 18 11.13 -4.87 0.89
CA ILE A 18 11.38 -5.33 2.26
C ILE A 18 12.73 -6.03 2.30
N ARG A 19 13.54 -5.73 3.33
CA ARG A 19 14.77 -6.46 3.62
C ARG A 19 14.44 -7.84 4.16
N GLY A 20 15.05 -8.87 3.58
CA GLY A 20 14.82 -10.26 3.93
C GLY A 20 13.76 -10.92 3.06
N LYS A 21 13.34 -12.12 3.48
CA LYS A 21 12.33 -12.93 2.80
C LYS A 21 10.98 -12.73 3.45
N VAL A 22 9.99 -12.31 2.67
CA VAL A 22 8.58 -12.35 3.08
C VAL A 22 8.02 -13.72 2.71
N THR A 23 7.44 -14.42 3.68
CA THR A 23 6.93 -15.78 3.49
C THR A 23 5.41 -15.73 3.30
N PRO A 24 4.78 -16.81 2.81
CA PRO A 24 3.33 -16.92 2.73
C PRO A 24 2.62 -16.69 4.07
N GLU A 25 3.24 -17.10 5.19
CA GLU A 25 2.70 -16.88 6.54
C GLU A 25 2.69 -15.39 6.89
N HIS A 26 3.74 -14.64 6.54
CA HIS A 26 3.76 -13.18 6.72
C HIS A 26 2.67 -12.49 5.90
N ILE A 27 2.42 -12.98 4.68
CA ILE A 27 1.34 -12.46 3.83
C ILE A 27 -0.01 -12.74 4.49
N ALA A 28 -0.25 -13.96 4.96
CA ALA A 28 -1.47 -14.33 5.66
C ALA A 28 -1.70 -13.45 6.90
N GLN A 29 -0.67 -13.24 7.72
CA GLN A 29 -0.72 -12.36 8.89
C GLN A 29 -1.02 -10.90 8.51
N ALA A 30 -0.39 -10.40 7.44
CA ALA A 30 -0.65 -9.05 6.95
C ALA A 30 -2.10 -8.86 6.49
N LEU A 31 -2.73 -9.91 5.96
CA LEU A 31 -4.13 -9.93 5.53
C LEU A 31 -5.12 -10.08 6.70
N SER A 32 -4.81 -10.95 7.68
CA SER A 32 -5.64 -11.12 8.88
C SER A 32 -5.60 -9.89 9.77
N GLY A 33 -4.47 -9.19 9.78
CA GLY A 33 -4.18 -8.07 10.66
C GLY A 33 -3.12 -8.43 11.70
N VAL A 34 -2.32 -7.43 12.06
CA VAL A 34 -1.22 -7.54 13.02
C VAL A 34 -1.35 -6.42 14.03
N ASP A 35 -1.30 -6.77 15.31
CA ASP A 35 -1.27 -5.80 16.39
C ASP A 35 0.07 -5.06 16.42
N THR A 36 -0.03 -3.74 16.56
CA THR A 36 1.14 -2.86 16.68
C THR A 36 0.88 -1.89 17.84
N PRO A 37 1.92 -1.22 18.37
CA PRO A 37 1.75 -0.36 19.55
C PRO A 37 0.71 0.76 19.36
N GLU A 38 0.53 1.25 18.13
CA GLU A 38 -0.51 2.24 17.82
C GLU A 38 -1.79 1.64 17.20
N GLY A 39 -2.05 0.35 17.44
CA GLY A 39 -3.28 -0.37 17.07
C GLY A 39 -3.15 -1.38 15.92
N LEU A 40 -4.26 -2.02 15.57
CA LEU A 40 -4.33 -3.06 14.54
C LEU A 40 -4.04 -2.51 13.14
N CYS A 41 -3.09 -3.13 12.43
CA CYS A 41 -2.79 -2.84 11.04
C CYS A 41 -3.15 -4.05 10.16
N ARG A 42 -3.90 -3.82 9.09
CA ARG A 42 -4.30 -4.84 8.11
C ARG A 42 -4.10 -4.35 6.69
N ALA A 43 -3.65 -5.24 5.79
CA ALA A 43 -3.68 -5.00 4.35
C ALA A 43 -4.98 -5.55 3.74
N ARG A 44 -5.43 -4.94 2.64
CA ARG A 44 -6.54 -5.50 1.86
C ARG A 44 -6.06 -6.62 0.95
N SER A 45 -4.93 -6.41 0.28
CA SER A 45 -4.26 -7.43 -0.50
C SER A 45 -2.74 -7.24 -0.43
N VAL A 46 -2.03 -8.36 -0.54
CA VAL A 46 -0.57 -8.40 -0.60
C VAL A 46 -0.21 -9.44 -1.65
N GLU A 47 0.56 -9.01 -2.64
CA GLU A 47 1.00 -9.84 -3.76
C GLU A 47 2.53 -9.81 -3.84
N LEU A 48 3.14 -10.99 -3.97
CA LEU A 48 4.58 -11.13 -4.14
C LEU A 48 4.94 -10.85 -5.61
N LEU A 49 5.64 -9.75 -5.86
CA LEU A 49 6.09 -9.38 -7.20
C LEU A 49 7.45 -10.01 -7.57
N GLY A 50 8.16 -10.56 -6.59
CA GLY A 50 9.47 -11.18 -6.75
C GLY A 50 10.49 -10.73 -5.71
N GLY A 51 11.77 -10.80 -6.04
CA GLY A 51 12.85 -10.41 -5.14
C GLY A 51 14.15 -10.12 -5.87
N ALA A 52 15.05 -9.41 -5.19
CA ALA A 52 16.38 -9.08 -5.68
C ALA A 52 17.39 -9.24 -4.53
N GLY A 53 18.21 -10.29 -4.59
CA GLY A 53 19.13 -10.65 -3.51
C GLY A 53 18.41 -10.81 -2.17
N PRO A 54 18.87 -10.17 -1.07
CA PRO A 54 18.24 -10.27 0.24
C PRO A 54 17.05 -9.31 0.39
N LYS A 55 16.28 -9.06 -0.67
CA LYS A 55 15.13 -8.15 -0.67
C LYS A 55 13.93 -8.79 -1.36
N THR A 56 12.76 -8.58 -0.79
CA THR A 56 11.48 -9.01 -1.37
C THR A 56 10.71 -7.79 -1.87
N LYS A 57 10.13 -7.90 -3.08
CA LYS A 57 9.25 -6.87 -3.64
C LYS A 57 7.80 -7.31 -3.51
N LEU A 58 6.96 -6.45 -2.92
CA LEU A 58 5.53 -6.69 -2.75
C LEU A 58 4.72 -5.59 -3.41
N LYS A 59 3.52 -5.94 -3.85
CA LYS A 59 2.42 -5.01 -4.09
C LYS A 59 1.44 -5.12 -2.94
N VAL A 60 1.13 -4.00 -2.30
CA VAL A 60 0.29 -3.94 -1.11
C VAL A 60 -0.85 -2.97 -1.37
N VAL A 61 -2.09 -3.41 -1.19
CA VAL A 61 -3.26 -2.54 -1.29
C VAL A 61 -3.81 -2.28 0.11
N LEU A 62 -4.04 -1.01 0.43
CA LEU A 62 -4.68 -0.59 1.67
C LEU A 62 -6.00 0.13 1.38
N ASN A 63 -7.03 -0.15 2.18
CA ASN A 63 -8.26 0.65 2.21
C ASN A 63 -8.15 1.86 3.15
N GLU A 64 -7.35 1.72 4.20
CA GLU A 64 -7.12 2.75 5.21
C GLU A 64 -5.68 3.25 5.15
N GLY A 65 -5.46 4.48 5.61
CA GLY A 65 -4.16 5.15 5.53
C GLY A 65 -3.67 5.57 6.90
N LYS A 66 -3.57 4.64 7.87
CA LYS A 66 -3.02 4.96 9.20
C LYS A 66 -1.59 5.47 9.09
N ASN A 67 -1.15 6.28 10.05
CA ASN A 67 0.23 6.80 10.06
C ASN A 67 1.22 5.63 10.00
N ARG A 68 2.10 5.63 8.98
CA ARG A 68 3.13 4.61 8.75
C ARG A 68 2.60 3.17 8.67
N HIS A 69 1.33 2.97 8.27
CA HIS A 69 0.64 1.67 8.27
C HIS A 69 1.48 0.51 7.71
N ILE A 70 1.98 0.60 6.47
CA ILE A 70 2.76 -0.48 5.84
C ILE A 70 4.05 -0.76 6.62
N ARG A 71 4.73 0.29 7.09
CA ARG A 71 6.00 0.14 7.83
C ARG A 71 5.76 -0.54 9.18
N ARG A 72 4.65 -0.22 9.85
CA ARG A 72 4.24 -0.85 11.11
C ARG A 72 3.79 -2.29 10.91
N LEU A 73 2.98 -2.53 9.89
CA LEU A 73 2.46 -3.85 9.55
C LEU A 73 3.58 -4.87 9.38
N PHE A 74 4.54 -4.57 8.50
CA PHE A 74 5.68 -5.47 8.29
C PHE A 74 6.69 -5.40 9.44
N GLY A 75 6.87 -4.24 10.07
CA GLY A 75 7.76 -4.08 11.22
C GLY A 75 7.35 -4.88 12.47
N ALA A 76 6.08 -5.25 12.60
CA ALA A 76 5.60 -6.12 13.66
C ALA A 76 5.86 -7.62 13.39
N LEU A 77 6.23 -7.98 12.15
CA LEU A 77 6.58 -9.35 11.75
C LEU A 77 8.09 -9.58 11.84
N LYS A 78 8.52 -10.84 12.00
CA LYS A 78 9.93 -11.20 12.19
C LYS A 78 10.49 -11.94 10.98
N ASP A 79 11.69 -11.54 10.55
CA ASP A 79 12.47 -12.26 9.55
C ASP A 79 12.70 -13.72 10.01
N PRO A 80 12.43 -14.72 9.14
CA PRO A 80 12.46 -16.11 9.56
C PRO A 80 13.87 -16.59 9.89
N LYS A 81 14.91 -16.00 9.28
CA LYS A 81 16.32 -16.34 9.43
C LYS A 81 16.96 -15.60 10.60
N PHE A 82 16.77 -14.28 10.66
CA PHE A 82 17.46 -13.44 11.63
C PHE A 82 16.62 -13.13 12.89
N LYS A 83 15.33 -13.51 12.91
CA LYS A 83 14.38 -13.26 14.02
C LYS A 83 14.22 -11.78 14.39
N THR A 84 14.65 -10.88 13.52
CA THR A 84 14.54 -9.41 13.68
C THR A 84 13.32 -8.88 12.94
N PRO A 85 12.77 -7.71 13.31
CA PRO A 85 11.69 -7.06 12.58
C PRO A 85 11.95 -6.93 11.08
N LEU A 86 10.94 -7.19 10.24
CA LEU A 86 11.06 -6.92 8.80
C LEU A 86 11.19 -5.41 8.58
N LYS A 87 12.16 -5.02 7.74
CA LYS A 87 12.45 -3.61 7.47
C LYS A 87 12.00 -3.22 6.07
N VAL A 88 11.03 -2.30 5.99
CA VAL A 88 10.64 -1.66 4.73
C VAL A 88 11.76 -0.68 4.30
N LEU A 89 12.39 -0.99 3.17
CA LEU A 89 13.47 -0.21 2.57
C LEU A 89 12.92 0.91 1.70
N GLU A 90 12.02 0.57 0.79
CA GLU A 90 11.41 1.51 -0.15
C GLU A 90 9.90 1.34 -0.13
N LEU A 91 9.19 2.46 -0.25
CA LEU A 91 7.75 2.51 -0.26
C LEU A 91 7.30 3.51 -1.31
N LYS A 92 6.73 3.03 -2.40
CA LYS A 92 6.24 3.85 -3.51
C LYS A 92 4.75 3.63 -3.68
N ARG A 93 3.95 4.69 -3.56
CA ARG A 93 2.52 4.62 -3.90
C ARG A 93 2.38 4.69 -5.41
N THR A 94 1.82 3.65 -6.01
CA THR A 94 1.67 3.52 -7.46
C THR A 94 0.25 3.78 -7.94
N ALA A 95 -0.75 3.75 -7.05
CA ALA A 95 -2.10 4.14 -7.41
C ALA A 95 -2.92 4.67 -6.21
N VAL A 96 -3.94 5.48 -6.52
CA VAL A 96 -4.99 5.89 -5.59
C VAL A 96 -6.35 5.74 -6.29
N GLY A 97 -7.19 4.84 -5.79
CA GLY A 97 -8.41 4.44 -6.46
C GLY A 97 -8.12 3.96 -7.88
N GLY A 98 -8.78 4.57 -8.86
CA GLY A 98 -8.55 4.31 -10.29
C GLY A 98 -7.51 5.21 -10.97
N LEU A 99 -6.71 5.97 -10.21
CA LEU A 99 -5.63 6.81 -10.74
C LEU A 99 -4.28 6.10 -10.51
N VAL A 100 -3.57 5.83 -11.60
CA VAL A 100 -2.23 5.21 -11.58
C VAL A 100 -1.17 6.32 -11.68
N LEU A 101 -0.06 6.14 -10.98
CA LEU A 101 1.08 7.04 -11.07
C LEU A 101 1.72 6.96 -12.46
N ASP A 102 1.58 8.03 -13.23
CA ASP A 102 2.03 8.16 -14.62
C ASP A 102 3.01 9.34 -14.82
N VAL A 103 3.37 10.05 -13.74
CA VAL A 103 4.33 11.16 -13.78
C VAL A 103 5.70 10.75 -13.23
N PRO A 104 6.79 11.32 -13.76
CA PRO A 104 8.12 11.15 -13.21
C PRO A 104 8.25 11.69 -11.77
N SER A 105 9.29 11.25 -11.06
CA SER A 105 9.62 11.75 -9.73
C SER A 105 9.81 13.28 -9.76
N GLY A 106 9.21 13.98 -8.79
CA GLY A 106 9.28 15.44 -8.66
C GLY A 106 8.44 16.22 -9.68
N LYS A 107 7.70 15.55 -10.56
CA LYS A 107 6.79 16.19 -11.53
C LYS A 107 5.33 16.03 -11.10
N TRP A 108 4.48 16.88 -11.65
CA TRP A 108 3.04 16.88 -11.43
C TRP A 108 2.31 17.23 -12.73
N ARG A 109 1.02 16.89 -12.80
CA ARG A 109 0.10 17.29 -13.87
C ARG A 109 -1.29 17.51 -13.28
N PHE A 110 -2.14 18.23 -14.01
CA PHE A 110 -3.56 18.28 -13.70
C PHE A 110 -4.25 16.95 -14.03
N LEU A 111 -5.27 16.62 -13.25
CA LEU A 111 -6.15 15.49 -13.53
C LEU A 111 -7.10 15.84 -14.66
N THR A 112 -7.45 14.86 -15.48
CA THR A 112 -8.50 15.02 -16.49
C THR A 112 -9.88 15.06 -15.81
N PRO A 113 -10.90 15.66 -16.43
CA PRO A 113 -12.26 15.64 -15.90
C PRO A 113 -12.79 14.22 -15.61
N GLU A 114 -12.39 13.24 -16.43
CA GLU A 114 -12.76 11.84 -16.27
C GLU A 114 -12.12 11.21 -15.02
N GLU A 115 -10.84 11.48 -14.78
CA GLU A 115 -10.12 11.04 -13.57
C GLU A 115 -10.74 11.64 -12.31
N VAL A 116 -11.10 12.93 -12.36
CA VAL A 116 -11.81 13.60 -11.26
C VAL A 116 -13.17 12.94 -11.00
N SER A 117 -13.95 12.66 -12.06
CA SER A 117 -15.25 12.00 -11.91
C SER A 117 -15.12 10.62 -11.28
N ARG A 118 -14.13 9.84 -11.72
CA ARG A 118 -13.82 8.50 -11.19
C ARG A 118 -13.43 8.54 -9.71
N LEU A 119 -12.58 9.49 -9.31
CA LEU A 119 -12.14 9.63 -7.92
C LEU A 119 -13.25 10.11 -6.99
N LEU A 120 -14.17 10.94 -7.49
CA LEU A 120 -15.30 11.46 -6.71
C LEU A 120 -16.51 10.51 -6.69
N GLY A 121 -16.49 9.42 -7.47
CA GLY A 121 -17.63 8.53 -7.63
C GLY A 121 -18.84 9.23 -8.27
N ARG A 122 -18.60 10.29 -9.06
CA ARG A 122 -19.66 10.95 -9.82
C ARG A 122 -19.88 10.16 -11.11
N PRO A 123 -21.13 9.77 -11.45
CA PRO A 123 -21.40 9.20 -12.76
C PRO A 123 -20.96 10.21 -13.82
N SER A 124 -20.24 9.76 -14.85
CA SER A 124 -19.93 10.61 -15.98
C SER A 124 -21.25 11.09 -16.57
N THR A 125 -21.53 12.39 -16.45
CA THR A 125 -22.64 13.01 -17.17
C THR A 125 -22.36 12.82 -18.65
N ARG A 126 -22.91 11.76 -19.24
CA ARG A 126 -23.11 11.68 -20.69
C ARG A 126 -24.14 12.76 -21.02
N ARG A 127 -23.74 13.72 -21.88
CA ARG A 127 -24.70 14.55 -22.61
C ARG A 127 -25.38 13.70 -23.66
#